data_AF-M0MF73-F1
#
_entry.id   AF-M0MF73-F1
#
_cell.length_a   1.000
_cell.length_b   1.000
_cell.length_c   1.000
_cell.angle_alpha   90.00
_cell.angle_beta   90.00
_cell.angle_gamma   90.00
#
_symmetry.space_group_name_H-M   'P 1'
#
loop_
_entity.id
_entity.type
_entity.pdbx_description
1 polymer ?
#
loop_
_entity_poly.entity_id
_entity_poly.type
_entity_poly.pdbx_seq_one_letter_code
_entity_poly.pdbx_strand_id
1 'polypeptide(L)' 'MTLERFVYANLVLAPLVVAAGYYFWESIPVLVLPIGVAYLTFVFLISFGWLLSNASLAIRSS' A
#
# COMPACT_ATOMS: atom_id res chain seq x y z
N MET A 1 12.77 -3.23 -9.25
CA MET A 1 11.33 -3.13 -9.57
C MET A 1 11.05 -1.68 -9.95
N THR A 2 10.31 -1.41 -11.03
CA THR A 2 9.85 -0.04 -11.32
C THR A 2 8.77 0.36 -10.31
N LEU A 3 8.64 1.66 -10.03
CA LEU A 3 7.65 2.21 -9.09
C LEU A 3 6.23 1.75 -9.41
N GLU A 4 5.89 1.74 -10.70
CA GLU A 4 4.62 1.25 -11.22
C GLU A 4 4.36 -0.23 -10.89
N ARG A 5 5.34 -1.10 -11.08
CA ARG A 5 5.23 -2.53 -10.71
C ARG A 5 5.09 -2.71 -9.20
N PHE A 6 5.73 -1.86 -8.40
CA PHE A 6 5.54 -1.85 -6.95
C PHE A 6 4.09 -1.49 -6.59
N VAL A 7 3.54 -0.41 -7.15
CA VAL A 7 2.15 0.01 -6.89
C VAL A 7 1.17 -1.09 -7.28
N TYR A 8 1.30 -1.68 -8.48
CA TYR A 8 0.39 -2.75 -8.91
C TYR A 8 0.45 -4.00 -8.04
N ALA A 9 1.66 -4.44 -7.63
CA ALA A 9 1.78 -5.57 -6.72
C ALA A 9 1.12 -5.28 -5.36
N ASN A 10 1.31 -4.07 -4.85
CA ASN A 10 0.82 -3.66 -3.54
C ASN A 10 -0.68 -3.33 -3.52
N LEU A 11 -1.28 -2.98 -4.66
CA LEU A 11 -2.73 -2.88 -4.79
C LEU A 11 -3.45 -4.22 -4.53
N VAL A 12 -2.77 -5.35 -4.75
CA VAL A 12 -3.30 -6.69 -4.43
C VAL A 12 -2.86 -7.13 -3.03
N LEU A 13 -1.59 -6.92 -2.68
CA LEU A 13 -1.06 -7.36 -1.39
C LEU A 13 -1.64 -6.60 -0.20
N ALA A 14 -1.84 -5.28 -0.29
CA ALA A 14 -2.35 -4.50 0.84
C ALA A 14 -3.75 -4.94 1.29
N PRO A 15 -4.75 -5.14 0.41
CA PRO A 15 -6.04 -5.72 0.79
C PRO A 15 -5.92 -7.10 1.43
N LEU A 16 -5.05 -7.97 0.91
CA LEU A 16 -4.82 -9.31 1.48
C LEU A 16 -4.23 -9.22 2.89
N VAL A 17 -3.28 -8.31 3.12
CA VAL A 17 -2.69 -8.05 4.44
C VAL A 17 -3.75 -7.52 5.41
N VAL A 18 -4.61 -6.60 4.96
CA VAL A 18 -5.70 -6.07 5.79
C VAL A 18 -6.72 -7.16 6.12
N ALA A 19 -7.13 -7.97 5.14
CA ALA A 19 -8.07 -9.07 5.34
C ALA A 19 -7.52 -10.15 6.26
N ALA A 20 -6.25 -10.54 6.09
CA ALA A 20 -5.57 -11.46 7.00
C ALA A 20 -5.45 -10.85 8.41
N GLY A 21 -5.09 -9.57 8.50
CA GLY A 21 -5.03 -8.82 9.75
C GLY A 21 -6.35 -8.81 10.51
N TYR A 22 -7.46 -8.69 9.78
CA TYR A 22 -8.80 -8.75 10.34
C TYR A 22 -9.18 -10.16 10.79
N TYR A 23 -8.95 -11.17 9.94
CA TYR A 23 -9.31 -12.56 10.24
C TYR A 23 -8.53 -13.14 11.43
N PHE A 24 -7.26 -12.75 11.57
CA PHE A 24 -6.38 -13.25 12.63
C PHE A 24 -6.21 -12.27 13.80
N TRP A 25 -7.05 -11.22 13.91
CA TRP A 25 -6.85 -10.13 14.88
C TRP A 25 -6.50 -10.60 16.31
N GLU A 26 -7.17 -11.63 16.81
CA GLU A 26 -6.96 -12.18 18.15
C GLU A 26 -5.67 -13.00 18.30
N SER A 27 -5.11 -13.48 17.19
CA SER A 27 -3.93 -14.35 17.14
C SER A 27 -2.67 -13.62 16.67
N ILE A 28 -2.77 -12.34 16.29
CA ILE A 28 -1.65 -11.56 15.79
C ILE A 28 -0.69 -11.23 16.93
N PRO A 29 0.59 -11.60 16.84
CA PRO A 29 1.59 -11.18 17.81
C PRO A 29 1.66 -9.66 17.87
N VAL A 30 1.81 -9.09 19.08
CA VAL A 30 1.88 -7.64 19.29
C VAL A 30 2.97 -6.97 18.44
N LEU A 31 4.06 -7.68 18.16
CA LEU A 31 5.17 -7.20 17.30
C LEU A 31 4.79 -7.10 15.81
N VAL A 32 3.80 -7.87 15.34
CA VAL A 32 3.38 -7.88 13.93
C VAL A 32 2.49 -6.69 13.62
N LEU A 33 1.72 -6.19 14.58
CA LEU A 33 0.89 -4.98 14.45
C LEU A 33 1.66 -3.75 13.96
N PRO A 34 2.73 -3.28 14.65
CA PRO A 34 3.46 -2.09 14.19
C PRO A 34 4.15 -2.31 12.84
N ILE A 35 4.60 -3.53 12.55
CA ILE A 35 5.22 -3.86 11.25
C ILE A 35 4.17 -3.81 10.13
N GLY A 36 3.00 -4.40 10.34
CA GLY A 36 1.89 -4.37 9.39
C GLY A 36 1.39 -2.95 9.13
N VAL A 37 1.23 -2.15 10.20
CA VAL A 37 0.82 -0.74 10.09
C VAL A 37 1.88 0.08 9.34
N ALA A 38 3.16 -0.09 9.66
CA ALA A 38 4.25 0.60 8.97
C ALA A 38 4.29 0.25 7.47
N TYR A 39 4.14 -1.02 7.13
CA TYR A 39 4.05 -1.49 5.75
C TYR A 39 2.85 -0.87 5.01
N LEU A 40 1.65 -0.92 5.59
CA LEU A 40 0.44 -0.36 4.97
C LEU A 40 0.56 1.16 4.77
N THR A 41 1.14 1.85 5.74
CA THR A 41 1.40 3.30 5.66
C THR A 41 2.37 3.61 4.52
N PHE A 42 3.47 2.86 4.42
CA PHE A 42 4.44 3.03 3.35
C PHE A 42 3.82 2.79 1.97
N VAL A 43 3.10 1.69 1.81
CA VAL A 43 2.39 1.36 0.57
C VAL A 43 1.41 2.47 0.18
N PHE A 44 0.66 2.99 1.14
CA PHE A 44 -0.30 4.06 0.92
C PHE A 44 0.41 5.33 0.41
N LEU A 45 1.45 5.79 1.11
CA LEU A 45 2.18 7.01 0.74
C LEU A 45 2.80 6.91 -0.65
N ILE A 46 3.44 5.78 -0.96
CA ILE A 46 4.06 5.56 -2.26
C ILE A 46 3.01 5.51 -3.38
N SER A 47 1.93 4.77 -3.17
CA SER A 47 0.86 4.65 -4.17
C SER A 47 0.16 5.99 -4.40
N PHE A 48 -0.07 6.75 -3.33
CA PHE A 48 -0.66 8.08 -3.40
C PHE A 48 0.24 9.07 -4.14
N GLY A 49 1.54 9.09 -3.83
CA GLY A 49 2.51 9.94 -4.54
C GLY A 49 2.61 9.60 -6.04
N TRP A 50 2.60 8.31 -6.38
CA TRP A 50 2.60 7.87 -7.78
C TRP A 50 1.33 8.31 -8.52
N LEU A 51 0.15 8.15 -7.90
CA LEU A 51 -1.12 8.61 -8.48
C LEU A 51 -1.13 10.12 -8.72
N LEU A 52 -0.68 10.92 -7.74
CA LEU A 52 -0.59 12.36 -7.90
C LEU A 52 0.39 12.77 -9.01
N SER A 53 1.54 12.10 -9.10
CA SER A 53 2.51 12.36 -10.16
C SER A 53 1.90 12.11 -11.55
N ASN A 54 1.23 10.98 -11.74
CA ASN A 54 0.55 10.67 -13.00
C ASN A 54 -0.59 11.65 -13.32
N ALA A 55 -1.41 12.01 -12.31
CA ALA A 55 -2.48 12.98 -12.48
C ALA A 55 -1.94 14.37 -12.89
N SER A 56 -0.82 14.80 -12.29
CA SER A 56 -0.19 16.09 -12.62
C SER A 56 0.34 16.13 -14.06
N LEU A 57 0.88 15.02 -14.55
CA LEU A 57 1.35 14.88 -15.94
C LEU A 57 0.17 14.90 -16.91
N ALA A 58 -0.91 14.18 -16.59
CA ALA A 58 -2.13 14.16 -17.40
C ALA A 58 -2.72 15.57 -17.55
N ILE A 59 -2.83 16.33 -16.45
CA ILE A 59 -3.34 17.71 -16.45
C ILE A 59 -2.44 18.66 -17.25
N ARG A 60 -1.12 18.47 -17.23
CA ARG A 60 -0.19 19.29 -18.03
C ARG A 60 -0.23 18.98 -19.52
N SER A 61 -0.65 17.78 -19.90
CA SER A 61 -0.70 17.32 -21.29
C SER A 61 -2.01 17.67 -22.01
N SER A 62 -3.02 18.18 -21.29
CA SER A 62 -4.29 18.69 -21.80
C SER A 62 -4.28 20.21 -21.96
#